data_AF-A0A1C3NSC5-F1
#
_entry.id   AF-A0A1C3NSC5-F1
#
_cell.length_a   1.000
_cell.length_b   1.000
_cell.length_c   1.000
_cell.angle_alpha   90.00
_cell.angle_beta   90.00
_cell.angle_gamma   90.00
#
_symmetry.space_group_name_H-M   'P 1'
#
loop_
_entity.id
_entity.type
_entity.pdbx_description
1 polymer ?
#
loop_
_entity_poly.entity_id
_entity_poly.type
_entity_poly.pdbx_seq_one_letter_code
_entity_poly.pdbx_strand_id
1 'polypeptide(L)' 'MKLHEENEPFFITEEMATEMAAAGYEFKPPGHARTQSIRDLYGWRPGEPLEDAIARHRRRQRSSS' A
#
# COMPACT_ATOMS: atom_id res chain seq x y z
N MET A 1 24.89 1.72 6.43
CA MET A 1 23.63 2.50 6.41
C MET A 1 22.86 2.10 7.66
N LYS A 2 22.53 3.04 8.55
CA LYS A 2 22.04 2.76 9.91
C LYS A 2 20.66 2.08 9.90
N LEU A 3 20.47 1.17 10.87
CA LEU A 3 19.27 0.39 11.17
C LEU A 3 18.02 1.27 11.11
N HIS A 4 16.98 0.78 10.44
CA HIS A 4 15.62 1.21 10.71
C HIS A 4 15.39 1.14 12.22
N GLU A 5 14.91 2.22 12.84
CA GLU A 5 14.40 2.16 14.20
C GLU A 5 13.26 1.14 14.22
N GLU A 6 13.53 -0.02 14.82
CA GLU A 6 12.58 -1.11 15.08
C GLU A 6 11.46 -0.70 16.06
N ASN A 7 11.36 0.59 16.40
CA ASN A 7 10.60 1.14 17.52
C ASN A 7 9.67 2.31 17.12
N GLU A 8 9.41 2.51 15.82
CA GLU A 8 8.24 3.28 15.40
C GLU A 8 7.03 2.34 15.30
N PRO A 9 5.89 2.65 15.95
CA PRO A 9 4.83 1.68 16.12
C PRO A 9 4.15 1.42 14.77
N PHE A 10 4.26 0.20 14.27
CA PHE A 10 3.20 -0.33 13.42
C PHE A 10 1.91 -0.24 14.24
N PHE A 11 0.90 0.47 13.74
CA PHE A 11 -0.35 0.81 14.43
C PHE A 11 -1.23 -0.40 14.83
N ILE A 12 -0.66 -1.61 14.87
CA ILE A 12 -1.34 -2.85 15.18
C ILE A 12 -1.05 -3.17 16.64
N THR A 13 -2.09 -3.15 17.48
CA THR A 13 -2.02 -3.64 18.86
C THR A 13 -1.88 -5.16 18.87
N GLU A 14 -1.36 -5.72 19.95
CA GLU A 14 -1.18 -7.18 20.10
C GLU A 14 -2.50 -7.96 19.93
N GLU A 15 -3.61 -7.40 20.40
CA GLU A 15 -4.96 -7.95 20.22
C GLU A 15 -5.34 -8.02 18.74
N MET A 16 -5.16 -6.93 18.00
CA MET A 16 -5.45 -6.84 16.57
C MET A 16 -4.57 -7.80 15.76
N ALA A 17 -3.30 -7.94 16.13
CA ALA A 17 -2.38 -8.89 15.50
C ALA A 17 -2.84 -10.34 15.72
N THR A 18 -3.33 -10.65 16.92
CA THR A 18 -3.83 -11.98 17.28
C THR A 18 -5.12 -12.31 16.52
N GLU A 19 -6.06 -11.37 16.43
CA GLU A 19 -7.29 -11.54 15.65
C GLU A 19 -7.00 -11.74 14.16
N MET A 20 -6.11 -10.91 13.59
CA MET A 20 -5.67 -11.06 12.20
C MET A 20 -5.02 -12.42 11.95
N ALA A 21 -4.13 -12.87 12.84
CA ALA A 21 -3.48 -14.16 12.73
C ALA A 21 -4.47 -15.33 12.84
N ALA A 22 -5.44 -15.25 13.75
CA ALA A 22 -6.50 -16.26 13.89
C ALA A 22 -7.41 -16.32 12.65
N ALA A 23 -7.63 -15.18 11.99
CA ALA A 23 -8.33 -15.09 10.71
C ALA A 23 -7.45 -15.50 9.50
N GLY A 24 -6.19 -15.88 9.73
CA GLY A 24 -5.25 -16.34 8.69
C GLY A 24 -4.53 -15.22 7.94
N TYR A 25 -4.58 -13.97 8.43
CA TYR A 25 -3.85 -12.84 7.86
C TYR A 25 -2.47 -12.70 8.51
N GLU A 26 -1.43 -12.64 7.67
CA GLU A 26 -0.05 -12.38 8.10
C GLU A 26 0.36 -10.96 7.73
N PHE A 27 0.74 -10.15 8.72
CA PHE A 27 1.29 -8.83 8.46
C PHE A 27 2.80 -8.93 8.20
N LYS A 28 3.20 -8.79 6.93
CA LYS A 28 4.60 -8.67 6.55
C LYS A 28 4.97 -7.19 6.42
N PRO A 29 5.85 -6.63 7.27
CA PRO A 29 6.27 -5.26 7.13
C PRO A 29 6.94 -5.07 5.76
N PRO A 30 6.62 -3.98 5.04
CA PRO A 30 7.19 -3.72 3.74
C PRO A 30 8.72 -3.59 3.85
N GLY A 31 9.46 -4.48 3.18
CA GLY A 31 10.95 -4.47 3.17
C GLY A 31 11.57 -3.34 2.32
N HIS A 32 10.80 -2.30 2.04
CA HIS A 32 11.21 -1.15 1.23
C HIS A 32 10.93 0.11 2.03
N ALA A 33 11.91 1.02 2.06
CA ALA A 33 11.85 2.26 2.84
C ALA A 33 10.67 3.17 2.44
N ARG A 34 10.08 2.94 1.26
CA ARG A 34 8.91 3.67 0.78
C ARG A 34 8.11 2.83 -0.21
N THR A 35 6.79 2.79 -0.05
CA THR A 35 5.86 2.27 -1.07
C THR A 35 5.80 3.21 -2.28
N GLN A 36 5.58 2.65 -3.48
CA GLN A 36 5.35 3.49 -4.67
C GLN A 36 4.11 4.37 -4.45
N SER A 37 4.18 5.65 -4.81
CA SER A 37 3.07 6.55 -4.54
C SER A 37 1.88 6.21 -5.45
N ILE A 38 0.66 6.43 -4.94
CA ILE A 38 -0.58 6.24 -5.72
C ILE A 38 -0.56 7.12 -7.00
N ARG A 39 0.10 8.29 -6.93
CA ARG A 39 0.34 9.15 -8.09
C ARG A 39 1.23 8.46 -9.12
N ASP A 40 2.29 7.78 -8.71
CA ASP A 40 3.19 7.08 -9.62
C ASP A 40 2.54 5.80 -10.18
N LEU A 41 1.77 5.08 -9.36
CA LEU A 41 1.09 3.85 -9.74
C LEU A 41 -0.04 4.09 -10.75
N TYR A 42 -0.96 5.02 -10.44
CA TYR A 42 -2.19 5.20 -11.21
C TYR A 42 -2.24 6.54 -11.98
N GLY A 43 -1.21 7.38 -11.86
CA GLY A 43 -1.27 8.74 -12.39
C GLY A 43 -2.34 9.57 -11.67
N TRP A 44 -2.56 9.32 -10.38
CA TRP A 44 -3.60 9.97 -9.59
C TRP A 44 -3.34 11.48 -9.41
N ARG A 45 -4.39 12.28 -9.59
CA ARG A 45 -4.35 13.75 -9.57
C ARG A 45 -5.13 14.29 -8.37
N PRO A 46 -4.68 15.40 -7.76
CA PRO A 46 -5.45 16.05 -6.70
C PRO A 46 -6.83 16.48 -7.21
N GLY A 47 -7.88 16.20 -6.44
CA GLY A 47 -9.27 16.52 -6.79
C GLY A 47 -9.96 15.50 -7.69
N GLU A 48 -9.28 14.40 -8.05
CA GLU A 48 -9.88 13.28 -8.79
C GLU A 48 -10.20 12.12 -7.85
N PRO A 49 -11.36 11.44 -8.00
CA PRO A 49 -11.62 10.16 -7.35
C PRO A 49 -10.54 9.12 -7.70
N LEU A 50 -10.13 8.30 -6.73
CA LEU A 50 -9.11 7.27 -6.96
C LEU A 50 -9.58 6.23 -7.99
N GLU A 51 -10.88 5.96 -8.01
CA GLU A 51 -11.57 5.05 -8.92
C GLU A 51 -11.37 5.48 -10.38
N ASP A 52 -11.48 6.78 -10.65
CA ASP A 52 -11.29 7.35 -11.99
C ASP A 52 -9.84 7.23 -12.46
N ALA A 53 -8.89 7.46 -11.56
CA ALA A 53 -7.47 7.27 -11.86
C ALA A 53 -7.15 5.79 -12.17
N ILE A 54 -7.69 4.85 -11.39
CA ILE A 54 -7.54 3.40 -11.64
C ILE A 54 -8.19 3.02 -12.98
N ALA A 55 -9.40 3.51 -13.27
CA ALA A 55 -10.10 3.24 -14.51
C ALA A 55 -9.33 3.80 -15.73
N ARG A 56 -8.73 5.00 -15.62
CA ARG A 56 -7.85 5.57 -16.65
C ARG A 56 -6.60 4.72 -16.86
N HIS A 57 -5.93 4.32 -15.78
CA HIS A 57 -4.74 3.47 -15.86
C HIS A 57 -5.04 2.14 -16.56
N ARG A 58 -6.12 1.45 -16.18
CA ARG A 58 -6.56 0.18 -16.80
C ARG A 58 -6.90 0.32 -18.28
N ARG A 59 -7.58 1.41 -18.66
CA ARG A 59 -7.86 1.71 -20.08
C ARG A 59 -6.57 1.81 -20.88
N ARG A 60 -5.58 2.56 -20.36
CA ARG A 60 -4.28 2.75 -21.01
C ARG A 60 -3.50 1.46 -21.19
N GLN A 61 -3.53 0.56 -20.20
CA GLN A 61 -2.90 -0.75 -20.31
C GLN A 61 -3.56 -1.62 -21.40
N ARG A 62 -4.90 -1.66 -21.45
CA ARG A 62 -5.64 -2.43 -22.46
C ARG A 62 -5.44 -1.93 -23.89
N SER A 63 -5.32 -0.62 -24.09
CA SER A 63 -5.06 -0.03 -25.42
C SER A 63 -3.61 -0.17 -25.90
N SER A 64 -2.73 -0.72 -25.06
CA SER A 64 -1.32 -0.99 -25.39
C SER A 64 -1.07 -2.47 -25.72
N SER A 65 -2.14 -3.28 -25.81
CA SER A 65 -2.12 -4.72 -26.14
C SER A 65 -2.67 -4.97 -27.54
#